data_AF-A0A7G7SWC2-F1
#
_entry.id   AF-A0A7G7SWC2-F1
#
_cell.length_a   1.000
_cell.length_b   1.000
_cell.length_c   1.000
_cell.angle_alpha   90.00
_cell.angle_beta   90.00
_cell.angle_gamma   90.00
#
_symmetry.space_group_name_H-M   'P 1'
#
loop_
_entity.id
_entity.type
_entity.pdbx_description
1 polymer ?
#
loop_
_entity_poly.entity_id
_entity_poly.type
_entity_poly.pdbx_seq_one_letter_code
_entity_poly.pdbx_strand_id
1 'polypeptide(L)'
;MADFNAFFPTLLKHEGGFVNDPVDPGGATNKGITLGTFRLYAKSLLQLEPTLANLRALSDAQAAVIYKACYWNAVHGDEIALQPLADILFDFQVNAGNNATKLLQRVLNDQTPALQLTADGKFGATTLAALLAADQRDLYARYKQGRRDYYRRLVDAKPALGKFLKGWLARVDAFPDLS
;
A
#
# COMPACT_ATOMS: atom_id res chain seq x y z
N MET A 1 -16.87 3.78 -7.02
CA MET A 1 -15.93 2.78 -6.51
C MET A 1 -14.61 2.97 -7.22
N ALA A 2 -13.50 2.84 -6.51
CA ALA A 2 -12.18 3.07 -7.04
C ALA A 2 -11.76 1.95 -8.00
N ASP A 3 -10.97 2.29 -8.99
CA ASP A 3 -10.40 1.38 -9.98
C ASP A 3 -8.91 1.19 -9.73
N PHE A 4 -8.52 -0.06 -9.43
CA PHE A 4 -7.12 -0.47 -9.29
C PHE A 4 -6.27 -0.08 -10.51
N ASN A 5 -6.80 -0.22 -11.73
CA ASN A 5 -6.05 0.00 -12.97
C ASN A 5 -5.72 1.48 -13.18
N ALA A 6 -6.48 2.39 -12.58
CA ALA A 6 -6.24 3.83 -12.70
C ALA A 6 -4.91 4.25 -12.04
N PHE A 7 -4.51 3.58 -10.96
CA PHE A 7 -3.31 3.95 -10.20
C PHE A 7 -2.15 2.96 -10.33
N PHE A 8 -2.41 1.69 -10.64
CA PHE A 8 -1.37 0.66 -10.71
C PHE A 8 -0.15 1.02 -11.60
N PRO A 9 -0.31 1.64 -12.79
CA PRO A 9 0.83 2.09 -13.58
C PRO A 9 1.69 3.16 -12.88
N THR A 10 1.08 4.01 -12.07
CA THR A 10 1.79 5.02 -11.27
C THR A 10 2.53 4.35 -10.12
N LEU A 11 1.91 3.39 -9.43
CA LEU A 11 2.59 2.58 -8.42
C LEU A 11 3.84 1.91 -9.00
N LEU A 12 3.73 1.27 -10.16
CA LEU A 12 4.87 0.61 -10.80
C LEU A 12 6.01 1.54 -11.19
N LYS A 13 5.80 2.87 -11.30
CA LYS A 13 6.90 3.82 -11.51
C LYS A 13 7.69 4.07 -10.23
N HIS A 14 7.04 3.92 -9.07
CA HIS A 14 7.71 3.97 -7.77
C HIS A 14 8.45 2.66 -7.48
N GLU A 15 7.94 1.54 -8.00
CA GLU A 15 8.55 0.22 -7.86
C GLU A 15 9.61 0.01 -8.96
N GLY A 16 10.85 -0.26 -8.57
CA GLY A 16 11.96 -0.37 -9.52
C GLY A 16 11.88 -1.58 -10.47
N GLY A 17 12.92 -1.72 -11.30
CA GLY A 17 13.12 -2.91 -12.14
C GLY A 17 13.62 -4.13 -11.36
N PHE A 18 14.12 -5.14 -12.08
CA PHE A 18 14.73 -6.31 -11.48
C PHE A 18 16.00 -5.93 -10.72
N VAL A 19 16.07 -6.30 -9.44
CA VAL A 19 17.25 -6.18 -8.58
C VAL A 19 17.49 -7.54 -7.94
N ASN A 20 18.73 -8.01 -7.96
CA ASN A 20 19.14 -9.23 -7.27
C ASN A 20 20.48 -8.97 -6.61
N ASP A 21 20.43 -8.33 -5.44
CA ASP A 21 21.61 -8.03 -4.65
C ASP A 21 21.92 -9.22 -3.72
N PRO A 22 23.14 -9.81 -3.78
CA PRO A 22 23.53 -10.92 -2.93
C PRO A 22 23.48 -10.64 -1.42
N VAL A 23 23.53 -9.37 -1.01
CA VAL A 23 23.45 -8.98 0.41
C VAL A 23 22.04 -8.56 0.86
N ASP A 24 21.08 -8.50 -0.06
CA ASP A 24 19.70 -8.13 0.27
C ASP A 24 18.95 -9.34 0.87
N PRO A 25 18.47 -9.27 2.13
CA PRO A 25 17.69 -10.34 2.74
C PRO A 25 16.37 -10.63 2.01
N GLY A 26 15.84 -9.69 1.21
CA GLY A 26 14.67 -9.88 0.35
C GLY A 26 14.96 -10.71 -0.91
N GLY A 27 16.23 -10.86 -1.27
CA GLY A 27 16.69 -11.55 -2.47
C GLY A 27 16.18 -10.91 -3.76
N ALA A 28 16.19 -11.69 -4.83
CA ALA A 28 15.72 -11.23 -6.14
C ALA A 28 14.31 -10.62 -6.07
N THR A 29 14.18 -9.41 -6.61
CA THR A 29 12.95 -8.63 -6.64
C THR A 29 12.74 -8.10 -8.06
N ASN A 30 11.52 -8.12 -8.58
CA ASN A 30 11.17 -7.48 -9.84
C ASN A 30 9.85 -6.72 -9.68
N LYS A 31 9.78 -5.47 -10.13
CA LYS A 31 8.56 -4.64 -10.03
C LYS A 31 8.02 -4.59 -8.59
N GLY A 32 8.92 -4.52 -7.60
CA GLY A 32 8.58 -4.54 -6.17
C GLY A 32 8.15 -5.91 -5.60
N ILE A 33 8.00 -6.96 -6.44
CA ILE A 33 7.63 -8.31 -6.02
C ILE A 33 8.92 -9.10 -5.70
N THR A 34 9.09 -9.46 -4.43
CA THR A 34 10.21 -10.31 -3.99
C THR A 34 10.03 -11.76 -4.46
N LEU A 35 11.12 -12.53 -4.53
CA LEU A 35 11.06 -13.96 -4.80
C LEU A 35 10.21 -14.71 -3.77
N GLY A 36 10.20 -14.26 -2.51
CA GLY A 36 9.33 -14.80 -1.47
C GLY A 36 7.84 -14.63 -1.82
N THR A 37 7.42 -13.41 -2.13
CA THR A 37 6.05 -13.13 -2.58
C THR A 37 5.72 -13.91 -3.85
N PHE A 38 6.63 -13.92 -4.83
CA PHE A 38 6.42 -14.65 -6.07
C PHE A 38 6.23 -16.15 -5.83
N ARG A 39 7.00 -16.77 -4.92
CA ARG A 39 6.83 -18.19 -4.56
C ARG A 39 5.46 -18.52 -4.00
N LEU A 40 4.86 -17.61 -3.24
CA LEU A 40 3.54 -17.81 -2.66
C LEU A 40 2.40 -17.76 -3.70
N TYR A 41 2.56 -16.93 -4.74
CA TYR A 41 1.45 -16.57 -5.62
C TYR A 41 1.62 -16.96 -7.09
N ALA A 42 2.84 -17.23 -7.57
CA ALA A 42 3.09 -17.51 -8.99
C ALA A 42 2.26 -18.68 -9.50
N LYS A 43 2.18 -19.77 -8.72
CA LYS A 43 1.47 -20.98 -9.15
C LYS A 43 -0.05 -20.82 -9.08
N SER A 44 -0.56 -20.23 -8.00
CA SER A 44 -2.00 -20.09 -7.75
C SER A 44 -2.65 -18.98 -8.57
N LEU A 45 -1.95 -17.86 -8.76
CA LEU A 45 -2.51 -16.68 -9.44
C LEU A 45 -2.10 -16.58 -10.92
N LEU A 46 -0.89 -17.04 -11.27
CA LEU A 46 -0.35 -16.86 -12.62
C LEU A 46 -0.13 -18.18 -13.38
N GLN A 47 -0.31 -19.33 -12.72
CA GLN A 47 0.00 -20.66 -13.28
C GLN A 47 1.47 -20.76 -13.74
N LEU A 48 2.37 -20.06 -13.07
CA LEU A 48 3.82 -20.09 -13.33
C LEU A 48 4.56 -20.85 -12.25
N GLU A 49 5.61 -21.57 -12.65
CA GLU A 49 6.56 -22.11 -11.68
C GLU A 49 7.35 -20.97 -11.03
N PRO A 50 7.56 -20.99 -9.70
CA PRO A 50 8.14 -19.89 -8.94
C PRO A 50 9.69 -19.85 -9.05
N THR A 51 10.17 -19.72 -10.28
CA THR A 51 11.60 -19.67 -10.61
C THR A 51 12.10 -18.24 -10.72
N LEU A 52 13.42 -18.05 -10.56
CA LEU A 52 14.06 -16.75 -10.75
C LEU A 52 13.90 -16.23 -12.19
N ALA A 53 13.93 -17.13 -13.17
CA ALA A 53 13.73 -16.77 -14.57
C ALA A 53 12.33 -16.20 -14.80
N ASN A 54 11.29 -16.83 -14.25
CA ASN A 54 9.92 -16.34 -14.36
C ASN A 54 9.70 -15.04 -13.59
N LEU A 55 10.33 -14.88 -12.41
CA LEU A 55 10.29 -13.61 -11.70
C LEU A 55 10.93 -12.48 -12.53
N ARG A 56 12.07 -12.74 -13.17
CA ARG A 56 12.76 -11.77 -14.01
C ARG A 56 11.96 -11.40 -15.27
N ALA A 57 11.21 -12.37 -15.83
CA ALA A 57 10.37 -12.19 -17.01
C ALA A 57 8.95 -11.67 -16.70
N LEU A 58 8.66 -11.33 -15.43
CA LEU A 58 7.32 -10.92 -15.00
C LEU A 58 6.83 -9.68 -15.77
N SER A 59 5.68 -9.82 -16.44
CA SER A 59 5.04 -8.70 -17.13
C SER A 59 4.29 -7.78 -16.18
N ASP A 60 3.98 -6.56 -16.62
CA ASP A 60 3.15 -5.62 -15.84
C ASP A 60 1.77 -6.20 -15.54
N ALA A 61 1.16 -6.89 -16.50
CA ALA A 61 -0.14 -7.54 -16.31
C ALA A 61 -0.09 -8.66 -15.26
N GLN A 62 0.98 -9.46 -15.24
CA GLN A 62 1.16 -10.50 -14.22
C GLN A 62 1.45 -9.90 -12.83
N ALA A 63 2.26 -8.85 -12.78
CA ALA A 63 2.47 -8.10 -11.55
C ALA A 63 1.14 -7.52 -11.03
N ALA A 64 0.30 -6.97 -11.92
CA ALA A 64 -1.01 -6.42 -11.59
C ALA A 64 -1.90 -7.44 -10.86
N VAL A 65 -1.93 -8.69 -11.32
CA VAL A 65 -2.70 -9.77 -10.68
C VAL A 65 -2.21 -10.03 -9.25
N ILE A 66 -0.88 -10.11 -9.05
CA ILE A 66 -0.30 -10.28 -7.71
C ILE A 66 -0.62 -9.07 -6.83
N TYR A 67 -0.42 -7.85 -7.35
CA TYR A 67 -0.67 -6.64 -6.58
C TYR A 67 -2.13 -6.47 -6.16
N LYS A 68 -3.05 -6.76 -7.07
CA LYS A 68 -4.48 -6.71 -6.76
C LYS A 68 -4.83 -7.70 -5.66
N ALA A 69 -4.38 -8.95 -5.78
CA ALA A 69 -4.66 -9.99 -4.79
C ALA A 69 -4.01 -9.73 -3.42
N CYS A 70 -2.75 -9.29 -3.39
CA CYS A 70 -1.97 -9.20 -2.15
C CYS A 70 -2.20 -7.91 -1.37
N TYR A 71 -2.50 -6.80 -2.06
CA TYR A 71 -2.43 -5.47 -1.47
C TYR A 71 -3.73 -4.68 -1.67
N TRP A 72 -4.26 -4.61 -2.90
CA TRP A 72 -5.50 -3.86 -3.18
C TRP A 72 -6.70 -4.49 -2.47
N ASN A 73 -6.89 -5.80 -2.64
CA ASN A 73 -7.99 -6.52 -2.01
C ASN A 73 -7.84 -6.55 -0.47
N ALA A 74 -6.60 -6.53 0.03
CA ALA A 74 -6.34 -6.49 1.47
C ALA A 74 -6.80 -5.19 2.14
N VAL A 75 -7.01 -4.13 1.36
CA VAL A 75 -7.52 -2.84 1.84
C VAL A 75 -8.94 -2.54 1.35
N HIS A 76 -9.65 -3.54 0.80
CA HIS A 76 -11.00 -3.35 0.24
C HIS A 76 -11.04 -2.18 -0.75
N GLY A 77 -10.04 -2.11 -1.64
CA GLY A 77 -9.87 -0.99 -2.56
C GLY A 77 -11.06 -0.80 -3.50
N ASP A 78 -11.71 -1.90 -3.92
CA ASP A 78 -12.89 -1.87 -4.80
C ASP A 78 -14.12 -1.26 -4.07
N GLU A 79 -14.14 -1.23 -2.73
CA GLU A 79 -15.22 -0.68 -1.91
C GLU A 79 -15.02 0.81 -1.56
N ILE A 80 -13.86 1.38 -1.82
CA ILE A 80 -13.57 2.79 -1.52
C ILE A 80 -14.19 3.67 -2.61
N ALA A 81 -15.04 4.62 -2.20
CA ALA A 81 -15.76 5.47 -3.16
C ALA A 81 -14.84 6.53 -3.82
N LEU A 82 -13.86 7.05 -3.07
CA LEU A 82 -12.97 8.12 -3.51
C LEU A 82 -11.62 7.57 -4.00
N GLN A 83 -11.35 7.70 -5.30
CA GLN A 83 -10.15 7.16 -5.94
C GLN A 83 -8.84 7.60 -5.24
N PRO A 84 -8.58 8.91 -4.97
CA PRO A 84 -7.37 9.31 -4.25
C PRO A 84 -7.15 8.63 -2.89
N LEU A 85 -8.23 8.30 -2.16
CA LEU A 85 -8.15 7.59 -0.89
C LEU A 85 -7.73 6.13 -1.09
N ALA A 86 -8.31 5.45 -2.07
CA ALA A 86 -7.92 4.08 -2.41
C ALA A 86 -6.45 4.02 -2.84
N ASP A 87 -6.02 4.95 -3.68
CA ASP A 87 -4.67 5.01 -4.23
C ASP A 87 -3.62 5.21 -3.13
N ILE A 88 -3.81 6.20 -2.25
CA ILE A 88 -2.84 6.50 -1.19
C ILE A 88 -2.77 5.38 -0.14
N LEU A 89 -3.91 4.74 0.16
CA LEU A 89 -3.98 3.62 1.09
C LEU A 89 -3.29 2.39 0.49
N PHE A 90 -3.56 2.07 -0.78
CA PHE A 90 -2.92 0.98 -1.50
C PHE A 90 -1.40 1.19 -1.61
N ASP A 91 -0.95 2.38 -2.02
CA ASP A 91 0.48 2.72 -2.08
C ASP A 91 1.16 2.59 -0.72
N PHE A 92 0.49 3.01 0.36
CA PHE A 92 1.05 2.89 1.71
C PHE A 92 1.05 1.44 2.20
N GLN A 93 0.05 0.64 1.85
CA GLN A 93 0.00 -0.79 2.17
C GLN A 93 1.16 -1.54 1.49
N VAL A 94 1.51 -1.19 0.26
CA VAL A 94 2.69 -1.73 -0.43
C VAL A 94 3.98 -1.30 0.29
N ASN A 95 4.08 -0.03 0.66
CA ASN A 95 5.30 0.55 1.23
C ASN A 95 5.56 0.18 2.71
N ALA A 96 4.50 0.06 3.51
CA ALA A 96 4.61 -0.07 4.97
C ALA A 96 3.72 -1.16 5.58
N GLY A 97 3.10 -2.00 4.75
CA GLY A 97 2.24 -3.11 5.17
C GLY A 97 1.09 -2.65 6.06
N ASN A 98 0.79 -3.43 7.09
CA ASN A 98 -0.34 -3.22 8.00
C ASN A 98 -0.36 -1.85 8.70
N ASN A 99 0.74 -1.08 8.69
CA ASN A 99 0.74 0.29 9.21
C ASN A 99 -0.21 1.20 8.43
N ALA A 100 -0.46 0.91 7.15
CA ALA A 100 -1.42 1.64 6.32
C ALA A 100 -2.84 1.50 6.87
N THR A 101 -3.28 0.27 7.16
CA THR A 101 -4.58 0.00 7.79
C THR A 101 -4.64 0.51 9.23
N LYS A 102 -3.57 0.39 10.02
CA LYS A 102 -3.53 0.95 11.39
C LYS A 102 -3.74 2.45 11.41
N LEU A 103 -3.13 3.16 10.45
CA LEU A 103 -3.34 4.59 10.31
C LEU A 103 -4.80 4.89 9.94
N LEU A 104 -5.37 4.14 8.99
CA LEU A 104 -6.76 4.32 8.56
C LEU A 104 -7.72 4.15 9.75
N GLN A 105 -7.57 3.07 10.52
CA GLN A 105 -8.39 2.79 11.70
C GLN A 105 -8.32 3.91 12.74
N ARG A 106 -7.14 4.52 12.95
CA ARG A 106 -6.99 5.67 13.86
C ARG A 106 -7.73 6.90 13.36
N VAL A 107 -7.59 7.23 12.07
CA VAL A 107 -8.28 8.40 11.49
C VAL A 107 -9.80 8.20 11.47
N LEU A 108 -10.25 6.97 11.17
CA LEU A 108 -11.67 6.62 11.20
C LEU A 108 -12.29 6.78 12.58
N ASN A 109 -11.56 6.47 13.67
CA ASN A 109 -12.08 6.66 15.02
C ASN A 109 -12.50 8.10 15.34
N ASP A 110 -11.87 9.10 14.70
CA ASP A 110 -12.26 10.50 14.89
C ASP A 110 -13.61 10.83 14.23
N GLN A 111 -13.95 10.15 13.12
CA GLN A 111 -15.20 10.37 12.39
C GLN A 111 -16.32 9.41 12.77
N THR A 112 -15.98 8.21 13.24
CA THR A 112 -16.94 7.16 13.61
C THR A 112 -16.70 6.67 15.05
N PRO A 113 -16.77 7.54 16.06
CA PRO A 113 -16.42 7.20 17.44
C PRO A 113 -17.29 6.08 18.03
N ALA A 114 -18.52 5.90 17.53
CA ALA A 114 -19.41 4.82 17.96
C ALA A 114 -18.91 3.41 17.61
N LEU A 115 -18.06 3.27 16.58
CA LEU A 115 -17.56 1.96 16.11
C LEU A 115 -16.30 1.49 16.85
N GLN A 116 -15.61 2.39 17.55
CA GLN A 116 -14.46 2.10 18.44
C GLN A 116 -13.46 1.10 17.84
N LEU A 117 -12.88 1.43 16.69
CA LEU A 117 -11.93 0.55 16.01
C LEU A 117 -10.66 0.39 16.85
N THR A 118 -10.17 -0.85 16.92
CA THR A 118 -8.80 -1.11 17.36
C THR A 118 -7.85 -0.93 16.19
N ALA A 119 -6.75 -0.19 16.39
CA ALA A 119 -5.71 0.02 15.38
C ALA A 119 -4.78 -1.20 15.26
N ASP A 120 -5.34 -2.35 14.91
CA ASP A 120 -4.65 -3.64 14.81
C ASP A 120 -4.04 -3.90 13.42
N GLY A 121 -4.47 -3.15 12.41
CA GLY A 121 -4.02 -3.28 11.02
C GLY A 121 -4.74 -4.36 10.23
N LYS A 122 -5.82 -4.94 10.77
CA LYS A 122 -6.67 -5.90 10.08
C LYS A 122 -7.87 -5.19 9.46
N PHE A 123 -7.95 -5.20 8.13
CA PHE A 123 -9.07 -4.58 7.43
C PHE A 123 -10.27 -5.55 7.39
N GLY A 124 -11.02 -5.59 8.48
CA GLY A 124 -12.23 -6.41 8.62
C GLY A 124 -13.53 -5.64 8.43
N ALA A 125 -14.66 -6.33 8.60
CA ALA A 125 -16.01 -5.78 8.39
C ALA A 125 -16.28 -4.49 9.18
N THR A 126 -15.79 -4.36 10.41
CA THR A 126 -15.98 -3.13 11.21
C THR A 126 -15.19 -1.95 10.65
N THR A 127 -13.96 -2.19 10.14
CA THR A 127 -13.17 -1.14 9.48
C THR A 127 -13.84 -0.72 8.17
N LEU A 128 -14.39 -1.67 7.41
CA LEU A 128 -15.18 -1.38 6.20
C LEU A 128 -16.44 -0.58 6.52
N ALA A 129 -17.20 -0.95 7.56
CA ALA A 129 -18.39 -0.20 7.97
C ALA A 129 -18.04 1.24 8.37
N ALA A 130 -16.94 1.45 9.10
CA ALA A 130 -16.46 2.78 9.44
C ALA A 130 -16.04 3.58 8.21
N LEU A 131 -15.30 2.96 7.30
CA LEU A 131 -14.90 3.55 6.03
C LEU A 131 -16.13 4.01 5.22
N LEU A 132 -17.18 3.20 5.12
CA LEU A 132 -18.38 3.52 4.35
C LEU A 132 -19.24 4.63 4.99
N ALA A 133 -19.13 4.81 6.30
CA ALA A 133 -19.83 5.88 7.04
C ALA A 133 -19.05 7.20 7.11
N ALA A 134 -17.76 7.18 6.79
CA ALA A 134 -16.86 8.32 6.89
C ALA A 134 -17.01 9.32 5.73
N ASP A 135 -16.77 10.60 5.99
CA ASP A 135 -16.59 11.60 4.94
C ASP A 135 -15.27 11.32 4.22
N GLN A 136 -15.36 10.85 2.97
CA GLN A 136 -14.20 10.37 2.23
C GLN A 136 -13.15 11.46 1.96
N ARG A 137 -13.57 12.72 1.80
CA ARG A 137 -12.64 13.83 1.49
C ARG A 137 -11.87 14.26 2.72
N ASP A 138 -12.54 14.45 3.85
CA ASP A 138 -11.90 14.74 5.13
C ASP A 138 -11.04 13.55 5.60
N LEU A 139 -11.52 12.32 5.42
CA LEU A 139 -10.75 11.10 5.69
C LEU A 139 -9.46 11.06 4.88
N TYR A 140 -9.53 11.35 3.57
CA TYR A 140 -8.36 11.43 2.71
C TYR A 140 -7.36 12.49 3.17
N ALA A 141 -7.82 13.71 3.45
CA ALA A 141 -6.95 14.81 3.90
C ALA A 141 -6.21 14.43 5.20
N ARG A 142 -6.95 13.91 6.18
CA ARG A 142 -6.39 13.44 7.46
C ARG A 142 -5.45 12.25 7.29
N TYR A 143 -5.80 11.29 6.43
CA TYR A 143 -4.95 10.13 6.15
C TYR A 143 -3.63 10.53 5.49
N LYS A 144 -3.69 11.41 4.49
CA LYS A 144 -2.50 11.95 3.81
C LYS A 144 -1.58 12.66 4.80
N GLN A 145 -2.11 13.53 5.64
CA GLN A 145 -1.34 14.18 6.71
C GLN A 145 -0.78 13.15 7.71
N GLY A 146 -1.61 12.22 8.17
CA GLY A 146 -1.21 11.18 9.10
C GLY A 146 -0.08 10.29 8.56
N ARG A 147 -0.02 10.07 7.24
CA ARG A 147 1.08 9.34 6.57
C ARG A 147 2.38 10.14 6.58
N ARG A 148 2.34 11.47 6.38
CA ARG A 148 3.52 12.32 6.56
C ARG A 148 4.05 12.21 7.99
N ASP A 149 3.16 12.29 8.96
CA ASP A 149 3.53 12.23 10.38
C ASP A 149 4.04 10.86 10.80
N TYR A 150 3.56 9.78 10.16
CA TYR A 150 4.12 8.45 10.33
C TYR A 150 5.61 8.42 9.97
N TYR A 151 5.99 8.94 8.80
CA TYR A 151 7.40 8.92 8.38
C TYR A 151 8.29 9.81 9.26
N ARG A 152 7.79 10.97 9.71
CA ARG A 152 8.51 11.82 10.68
C ARG A 152 8.78 11.07 11.98
N ARG A 153 7.74 10.49 12.60
CA ARG A 153 7.87 9.67 13.82
C ARG A 153 8.79 8.46 13.63
N LEU A 154 8.77 7.83 12.45
CA LEU A 154 9.65 6.70 12.15
C LEU A 154 11.12 7.12 12.17
N VAL A 155 11.44 8.30 11.65
CA VAL A 155 12.81 8.85 11.68
C VAL A 155 13.18 9.30 13.09
N ASP A 156 12.27 9.92 13.84
CA ASP A 156 12.53 10.28 15.24
C ASP A 156 12.89 9.04 16.07
N ALA A 157 12.17 7.94 15.87
CA ALA A 157 12.45 6.66 16.53
C ALA A 157 13.69 5.94 15.97
N LYS A 158 14.06 6.19 14.71
CA LYS A 158 15.18 5.54 14.01
C LYS A 158 15.96 6.57 13.16
N PRO A 159 16.81 7.41 13.78
CA PRO A 159 17.45 8.53 13.10
C PRO A 159 18.27 8.16 11.86
N ALA A 160 18.84 6.94 11.82
CA ALA A 160 19.57 6.43 10.66
C ALA A 160 18.73 6.36 9.36
N LEU A 161 17.40 6.33 9.47
CA LEU A 161 16.47 6.36 8.33
C LEU A 161 16.24 7.78 7.77
N GLY A 162 16.75 8.82 8.43
CA GLY A 162 16.51 10.22 8.06
C GLY A 162 16.90 10.56 6.62
N LYS A 163 17.90 9.86 6.05
CA LYS A 163 18.29 10.01 4.64
C LYS A 163 17.17 9.68 3.63
N PHE A 164 16.18 8.87 4.02
CA PHE A 164 15.05 8.48 3.16
C PHE A 164 13.83 9.41 3.30
N LEU A 165 13.77 10.22 4.37
CA LEU A 165 12.58 11.00 4.72
C LEU A 165 12.10 11.91 3.59
N LYS A 166 13.05 12.59 2.92
CA LYS A 166 12.73 13.47 1.79
C LYS A 166 12.00 12.72 0.67
N GLY A 167 12.45 11.51 0.34
CA GLY A 167 11.82 10.68 -0.69
C GLY A 167 10.44 10.18 -0.26
N TRP A 168 10.29 9.78 1.00
CA TRP A 168 8.99 9.36 1.53
C TRP A 168 7.96 10.49 1.54
N LEU A 169 8.34 11.69 1.98
CA LEU A 169 7.44 12.85 1.95
C LEU A 169 7.07 13.24 0.53
N ALA A 170 8.05 13.26 -0.40
CA ALA A 170 7.77 13.53 -1.81
C ALA A 170 6.79 12.52 -2.43
N ARG A 171 6.88 11.21 -2.07
CA ARG A 171 5.91 10.19 -2.50
C ARG A 171 4.50 10.47 -1.98
N VAL A 172 4.35 10.97 -0.75
CA VAL A 172 3.04 11.37 -0.19
C VAL A 172 2.51 12.64 -0.84
N ASP A 173 3.39 13.61 -1.10
CA ASP A 173 3.04 14.91 -1.68
C ASP A 173 2.68 14.83 -3.17
N ALA A 174 3.05 13.74 -3.85
CA ALA A 174 2.65 13.47 -5.23
C ALA A 174 1.15 13.17 -5.38
N PHE A 175 0.46 12.75 -4.32
CA PHE A 175 -1.00 12.62 -4.33
C PHE A 175 -1.65 14.02 -4.30
N PRO A 176 -2.82 14.23 -4.92
CA PRO A 176 -3.43 15.56 -5.01
C PRO A 176 -3.89 16.07 -3.63
N ASP A 177 -4.01 17.37 -3.43
CA ASP A 177 -4.86 17.91 -2.36
C ASP A 177 -6.27 18.13 -2.93
N LEU A 178 -7.30 17.81 -2.15
CA LEU A 178 -8.69 17.97 -2.57
C LEU A 178 -9.20 19.29 -1.98
N SER A 179 -9.60 20.22 -2.85
CA SER A 179 -10.26 21.49 -2.49
C SER A 179 -11.73 21.28 -2.14
#